data_AF-A0A966UZP8-F1
#
_entry.id   AF-A0A966UZP8-F1
#
_cell.length_a   1.000
_cell.length_b   1.000
_cell.length_c   1.000
_cell.angle_alpha   90.00
_cell.angle_beta   90.00
_cell.angle_gamma   90.00
#
_symmetry.space_group_name_H-M   'P 1'
#
loop_
_entity.id
_entity.type
_entity.pdbx_description
1 polymer ?
#
loop_
_entity_poly.entity_id
_entity_poly.type
_entity_poly.pdbx_seq_one_letter_code
_entity_poly.pdbx_strand_id
1 'polypeptide(L)'
;MQQQLPIQGTTGSLAELLNDRKATARAAQALQCLPFRKTFYAEVAQRALSSGEVSRHHDRQNFCSSNLAADRIETHFIWLIQLGVLRREVDGQGLTERVRLTP
;
A
#
# COMPACT_ATOMS: atom_id res chain seq x y z
N MET A 1 -24.08 -26.19 37.19
CA MET A 1 -23.62 -26.48 35.81
C MET A 1 -23.50 -25.18 35.05
N GLN A 2 -22.31 -24.58 34.99
CA GLN A 2 -22.02 -23.47 34.09
C GLN A 2 -21.13 -24.06 32.98
N GLN A 3 -21.67 -24.13 31.76
CA GLN A 3 -20.92 -24.58 30.58
C GLN A 3 -20.20 -23.39 29.97
N GLN A 4 -18.87 -23.42 30.01
CA GLN A 4 -18.00 -22.48 29.32
C GLN A 4 -17.95 -22.85 27.83
N LEU A 5 -18.38 -21.95 26.95
CA LEU A 5 -18.21 -22.09 25.50
C LEU A 5 -16.72 -21.91 25.14
N PRO A 6 -16.11 -22.76 24.29
CA PRO A 6 -14.76 -22.54 23.82
C PRO A 6 -14.76 -21.40 22.79
N ILE A 7 -14.11 -20.28 23.15
CA ILE A 7 -13.65 -19.28 22.18
C ILE A 7 -12.58 -19.92 21.30
N GLN A 8 -12.98 -20.46 20.16
CA GLN A 8 -12.05 -20.93 19.13
C GLN A 8 -11.42 -19.70 18.46
N GLY A 9 -10.37 -19.15 19.07
CA GLY A 9 -9.48 -18.21 18.43
C GLY A 9 -8.70 -18.94 17.35
N THR A 10 -9.13 -18.80 16.09
CA THR A 10 -8.40 -19.30 14.91
C THR A 10 -7.12 -18.50 14.77
N THR A 11 -6.11 -18.85 15.56
CA THR A 11 -4.76 -18.30 15.47
C THR A 11 -4.07 -19.07 14.35
N GLY A 12 -4.39 -18.71 13.10
CA GLY A 12 -3.61 -19.17 11.95
C GLY A 12 -2.15 -18.74 12.15
N SER A 13 -1.21 -19.59 11.74
CA SER A 13 0.22 -19.26 11.80
C SER A 13 0.46 -17.90 11.13
N LEU A 14 1.37 -17.08 11.67
CA LEU A 14 1.75 -15.81 11.03
C LEU A 14 2.14 -16.03 9.56
N ALA A 15 2.77 -17.17 9.26
CA ALA A 15 3.10 -17.58 7.91
C ALA A 15 1.86 -17.89 7.05
N GLU A 16 0.80 -18.48 7.61
CA GLU A 16 -0.46 -18.74 6.90
C GLU A 16 -1.26 -17.46 6.62
N LEU A 17 -1.20 -16.47 7.53
CA LEU A 17 -1.77 -15.14 7.31
C LEU A 17 -0.99 -14.36 6.23
N LEU A 18 0.34 -14.48 6.23
CA LEU A 18 1.19 -13.87 5.20
C LEU A 18 1.04 -14.55 3.83
N ASN A 19 0.69 -15.84 3.80
CA ASN A 19 0.46 -16.62 2.58
C ASN A 19 -1.03 -16.80 2.23
N ASP A 20 -1.91 -15.97 2.82
CA ASP A 20 -3.35 -16.02 2.55
C ASP A 20 -3.61 -15.61 1.10
N ARG A 21 -3.74 -16.60 0.22
CA ARG A 21 -4.05 -16.42 -1.20
C ARG A 21 -5.28 -15.54 -1.43
N LYS A 22 -6.24 -15.51 -0.50
CA LYS A 22 -7.40 -14.61 -0.59
C LYS A 22 -7.01 -13.17 -0.32
N ALA A 23 -6.13 -12.92 0.66
CA ALA A 23 -5.59 -11.60 0.92
C ALA A 23 -4.77 -11.10 -0.29
N THR A 24 -3.91 -11.95 -0.85
CA THR A 24 -3.14 -11.62 -2.06
C THR A 24 -4.05 -11.36 -3.26
N ALA A 25 -5.10 -12.17 -3.47
CA ALA A 25 -6.05 -11.97 -4.55
C ALA A 25 -6.84 -10.65 -4.40
N ARG A 26 -7.29 -10.32 -3.19
CA ARG A 26 -7.95 -9.03 -2.92
C ARG A 26 -7.02 -7.86 -3.16
N ALA A 27 -5.77 -7.94 -2.72
CA ALA A 27 -4.76 -6.92 -3.01
C ALA A 27 -4.52 -6.79 -4.52
N ALA A 28 -4.38 -7.90 -5.25
CA ALA A 28 -4.18 -7.88 -6.70
C ALA A 28 -5.37 -7.27 -7.46
N GLN A 29 -6.61 -7.54 -7.04
CA GLN A 29 -7.81 -6.90 -7.60
C GLN A 29 -7.87 -5.42 -7.26
N ALA A 30 -7.57 -5.07 -6.01
CA ALA A 30 -7.53 -3.70 -5.53
C ALA A 30 -6.51 -2.85 -6.31
N LEU A 31 -5.31 -3.38 -6.54
CA LEU A 31 -4.26 -2.71 -7.31
C LEU A 31 -4.67 -2.40 -8.76
N GLN A 32 -5.54 -3.20 -9.38
CA GLN A 32 -6.05 -2.94 -10.74
C GLN A 32 -7.00 -1.74 -10.80
N CYS A 33 -7.63 -1.38 -9.68
CA CYS A 33 -8.50 -0.22 -9.57
C CYS A 33 -7.73 1.09 -9.33
N LEU A 34 -6.41 1.01 -9.14
CA LEU A 34 -5.58 2.18 -8.91
C LEU A 34 -5.03 2.74 -10.21
N PRO A 35 -4.80 4.06 -10.25
CA PRO A 35 -4.23 4.70 -11.43
C PRO A 35 -2.73 4.42 -11.59
N PHE A 36 -2.07 3.70 -10.68
CA PHE A 36 -0.62 3.53 -10.71
C PHE A 36 -0.16 2.39 -11.62
N ARG A 37 0.83 2.70 -12.45
CA ARG A 37 1.49 1.77 -13.38
C ARG A 37 2.71 1.12 -12.73
N LYS A 38 3.21 0.04 -13.33
CA LYS A 38 4.38 -0.71 -12.84
C LYS A 38 5.61 0.17 -12.56
N THR A 39 5.85 1.19 -13.38
CA THR A 39 6.99 2.11 -13.23
C THR A 39 6.94 2.88 -11.91
N PHE A 40 5.75 3.28 -11.44
CA PHE A 40 5.61 3.90 -10.11
C PHE A 40 6.10 2.96 -9.00
N TYR A 41 5.70 1.68 -9.04
CA TYR A 41 6.12 0.70 -8.04
C TYR A 41 7.62 0.39 -8.14
N ALA A 42 8.20 0.38 -9.34
CA ALA A 42 9.64 0.21 -9.54
C ALA A 42 10.44 1.38 -8.96
N GLU A 43 9.93 2.61 -9.07
CA GLU A 43 10.55 3.81 -8.49
C GLU A 43 10.44 3.80 -6.96
N VAL A 44 9.25 3.51 -6.42
CA VAL A 44 9.00 3.51 -4.96
C VAL A 44 9.68 2.35 -4.22
N ALA A 45 10.10 1.31 -4.95
CA ALA A 45 10.97 0.25 -4.47
C ALA A 45 12.42 0.73 -4.24
N GLN A 46 12.90 1.66 -5.07
CA GLN A 46 14.28 2.16 -5.02
C GLN A 46 14.44 3.32 -4.03
N ARG A 47 13.44 4.20 -3.94
CA ARG A 47 13.46 5.36 -3.06
C ARG A 47 12.05 5.69 -2.58
N ALA A 48 11.96 6.38 -1.44
CA ALA A 48 10.67 6.91 -1.01
C ALA A 48 10.19 8.00 -1.98
N LEU A 49 8.88 8.23 -2.08
CA LEU A 49 8.27 9.26 -2.94
C LEU A 49 7.15 10.00 -2.19
N SER A 50 7.02 11.31 -2.39
CA SER A 50 5.82 12.07 -2.00
C SER A 50 4.81 12.17 -3.14
N SER A 51 3.55 12.45 -2.82
CA SER A 51 2.51 12.69 -3.81
C SER A 51 2.80 13.89 -4.72
N GLY A 52 3.47 14.91 -4.18
CA GLY A 52 3.95 16.08 -4.94
C GLY A 52 5.03 15.72 -5.97
N GLU A 53 5.99 14.86 -5.61
CA GLU A 53 7.00 14.37 -6.55
C GLU A 53 6.37 13.56 -7.68
N VAL A 54 5.41 12.69 -7.38
CA VAL A 54 4.71 11.89 -8.40
C VAL A 54 3.90 12.79 -9.33
N SER A 55 3.17 13.77 -8.80
CA SER A 55 2.35 14.70 -9.59
C SER A 55 3.18 15.55 -10.55
N ARG A 56 4.38 15.97 -10.11
CA ARG A 56 5.30 16.84 -10.88
C ARG A 56 6.33 16.05 -11.70
N HIS A 57 6.33 14.72 -11.62
CA HIS A 57 7.31 13.91 -12.32
C HIS A 57 7.26 14.15 -13.83
N HIS A 58 8.43 14.30 -14.46
CA HIS A 58 8.51 14.51 -15.92
C HIS A 58 7.85 13.35 -16.68
N ASP A 59 7.99 12.13 -16.15
CA ASP A 59 7.42 10.90 -16.71
C ASP A 59 6.13 10.44 -16.00
N ARG A 60 5.30 11.38 -15.54
CA ARG A 60 4.06 11.05 -14.82
C ARG A 60 3.11 10.16 -15.62
N GLN A 61 3.18 10.20 -16.95
CA GLN A 61 2.37 9.36 -17.83
C GLN A 61 2.76 7.88 -17.70
N ASN A 62 4.03 7.56 -17.42
CA ASN A 62 4.41 6.18 -17.14
C ASN A 62 4.17 5.77 -15.68
N PHE A 63 3.92 6.71 -14.78
CA PHE A 63 3.61 6.43 -13.37
C PHE A 63 2.11 6.25 -13.14
N CYS A 64 1.29 7.05 -13.81
CA CYS A 64 -0.16 7.06 -13.65
C CYS A 64 -0.89 6.91 -14.99
N SER A 65 -2.04 6.22 -14.99
CA SER A 65 -2.91 6.08 -16.15
C SER A 65 -3.61 7.38 -16.56
N SER A 66 -3.66 8.37 -15.66
CA SER A 66 -4.24 9.70 -15.87
C SER A 66 -3.38 10.79 -15.22
N ASN A 67 -3.59 12.04 -15.62
CA ASN A 67 -2.92 13.18 -15.00
C ASN A 67 -3.58 13.49 -13.65
N LEU A 68 -2.89 13.17 -12.55
CA LEU A 68 -3.41 13.33 -11.19
C LEU A 68 -2.69 14.46 -10.44
N ALA A 69 -3.48 15.29 -9.78
CA ALA A 69 -2.99 16.25 -8.82
C ALA A 69 -2.48 15.55 -7.54
N ALA A 70 -1.60 16.22 -6.80
CA ALA A 70 -0.94 15.65 -5.62
C ALA A 70 -1.94 15.20 -4.53
N ASP A 71 -3.02 15.96 -4.30
CA ASP A 71 -4.10 15.61 -3.36
C ASP A 71 -4.79 14.29 -3.72
N ARG A 72 -5.00 14.05 -5.02
CA ARG A 72 -5.56 12.78 -5.51
C ARG A 72 -4.56 11.65 -5.36
N ILE A 73 -3.29 11.85 -5.68
CA ILE A 73 -2.25 10.84 -5.48
C ILE A 73 -2.14 10.48 -3.99
N GLU A 74 -2.20 11.47 -3.10
CA GLU A 74 -2.17 11.29 -1.66
C GLU A 74 -3.34 10.42 -1.16
N THR A 75 -4.54 10.64 -1.70
CA THR A 75 -5.71 9.80 -1.40
C THR A 75 -5.46 8.33 -1.76
N HIS A 76 -4.84 8.08 -2.93
CA HIS A 76 -4.50 6.71 -3.33
C HIS A 76 -3.35 6.13 -2.48
N PHE A 77 -2.39 6.95 -2.03
CA PHE A 77 -1.36 6.50 -1.09
C PHE A 77 -1.96 6.03 0.23
N ILE A 78 -2.91 6.79 0.79
CA ILE A 78 -3.63 6.39 2.01
C ILE A 78 -4.30 5.03 1.82
N TRP A 79 -4.95 4.81 0.68
CA TRP A 79 -5.59 3.53 0.37
C TRP A 79 -4.60 2.38 0.24
N LEU A 80 -3.48 2.60 -0.46
CA LEU A 80 -2.39 1.63 -0.57
C LEU A 80 -1.75 1.31 0.79
N ILE A 81 -1.70 2.27 1.71
CA ILE A 81 -1.25 2.05 3.09
C ILE A 81 -2.26 1.19 3.86
N GLN A 82 -3.55 1.49 3.74
CA GLN A 82 -4.61 0.68 4.38
C GLN A 82 -4.62 -0.76 3.86
N LEU A 83 -4.26 -0.99 2.60
CA LEU A 83 -4.10 -2.32 2.01
C LEU A 83 -2.77 -3.00 2.39
N GLY A 84 -1.84 -2.28 3.02
CA GLY A 84 -0.53 -2.78 3.41
C GLY A 84 0.50 -2.83 2.27
N VAL A 85 0.21 -2.26 1.10
CA VAL A 85 1.14 -2.23 -0.05
C VAL A 85 2.22 -1.17 0.14
N LEU A 86 1.82 -0.01 0.67
CA LEU A 86 2.73 1.08 1.00
C LEU A 86 2.80 1.28 2.51
N ARG A 87 3.87 1.92 2.96
CA ARG A 87 4.00 2.48 4.30
C ARG A 87 4.63 3.85 4.22
N ARG A 88 4.39 4.70 5.23
CA ARG A 88 5.09 5.99 5.34
C ARG A 88 6.57 5.76 5.63
N GLU A 89 7.41 6.57 5.00
CA GLU A 89 8.81 6.67 5.38
C GLU A 89 8.91 7.41 6.71
N VAL A 90 9.77 6.91 7.59
CA VAL A 90 10.12 7.56 8.85
C VAL A 90 11.45 8.27 8.64
N ASP A 91 11.48 9.58 8.90
CA ASP A 91 12.74 10.29 9.14
C ASP A 91 13.08 10.20 10.64
N GLY A 92 14.29 10.61 11.04
CA GLY A 92 14.71 10.56 12.44
C GLY A 92 13.87 11.40 13.42
N GLN A 93 12.79 12.05 12.95
CA GLN A 93 11.90 12.92 13.71
C GLN A 93 10.43 12.45 13.66
N GLY A 94 10.04 11.57 12.73
CA GLY A 94 8.70 11.02 12.65
C GLY A 94 8.31 10.49 11.27
N LEU A 95 7.01 10.27 11.06
CA LEU A 95 6.49 9.89 9.74
C LEU A 95 6.56 11.11 8.81
N THR A 96 7.11 10.90 7.62
CA THR A 96 7.11 11.89 6.54
C THR A 96 5.88 11.71 5.66
N GLU A 97 5.64 12.68 4.77
CA GLU A 97 4.69 12.57 3.66
C GLU A 97 5.08 11.51 2.61
N ARG A 98 6.33 11.02 2.63
CA ARG A 98 6.85 10.10 1.63
C ARG A 98 6.42 8.66 1.93
N VAL A 99 6.32 7.85 0.89
CA VAL A 99 5.92 6.43 0.98
C VAL A 99 7.00 5.51 0.45
N ARG A 100 7.07 4.29 0.99
CA ARG A 100 7.89 3.16 0.52
C ARG A 100 7.03 1.92 0.34
N LEU A 101 7.50 0.96 -0.47
CA LEU A 101 6.90 -0.37 -0.48
C LEU A 101 7.03 -1.02 0.90
N THR A 102 5.98 -1.75 1.29
CA THR A 102 6.06 -2.70 2.38
C THR A 102 6.93 -3.89 1.94
N PRO A 103 7.90 -4.35 2.77
CA PRO A 103 8.76 -5.50 2.47
C PRO A 103 8.00 -6.82 2.32
#